data_AF-A0A1G1WGN1-F1
#
_entry.id   AF-A0A1G1WGN1-F1
#
_cell.length_a   1.000
_cell.length_b   1.000
_cell.length_c   1.000
_cell.angle_alpha   90.00
_cell.angle_beta   90.00
_cell.angle_gamma   90.00
#
_symmetry.space_group_name_H-M   'P 1'
#
loop_
_entity.id
_entity.type
_entity.pdbx_description
1 polymer ?
#
loop_
_entity_poly.entity_id
_entity_poly.type
_entity_poly.pdbx_seq_one_letter_code
_entity_poly.pdbx_strand_id
1 'polypeptide(L)'
;MRPKPFAPKDIAPKIHTKKRKWRLAIEVIFIVVISIGSLFTLLRFNDISIDQTIENIGKSLRLQRQPSLVSEGVPIEEQIRQLIDKKVLNIVSIEKSDKGFITIWSKERIKVILSSDSDLEVQAKTLQNVLSKAKIEGKSVSLVDFRFEKLVVRYNR
;
A
#
# COMPACT_ATOMS: atom_id res chain seq x y z
N MET A 1 36.10 -66.42 -28.44
CA MET A 1 35.23 -65.36 -29.01
C MET A 1 33.90 -65.38 -28.28
N ARG A 2 33.52 -64.30 -27.57
CA ARG A 2 32.19 -64.17 -26.96
C ARG A 2 31.28 -63.34 -27.88
N PRO A 3 30.04 -63.77 -28.16
CA PRO A 3 29.10 -63.00 -28.97
C PRO A 3 28.61 -61.77 -28.19
N LYS A 4 28.49 -60.63 -28.88
CA LYS A 4 27.91 -59.40 -28.33
C LYS A 4 26.39 -59.59 -28.15
N PRO A 5 25.79 -59.13 -27.05
CA PRO A 5 24.34 -59.18 -26.89
C PRO A 5 23.65 -58.21 -27.86
N PHE A 6 22.55 -58.65 -28.46
CA PHE A 6 21.66 -57.84 -29.28
C PHE A 6 21.09 -56.70 -28.44
N ALA A 7 21.32 -55.45 -28.86
CA ALA A 7 20.65 -54.30 -28.29
C ALA A 7 19.16 -54.33 -28.70
N PRO A 8 18.22 -54.08 -27.77
CA PRO A 8 16.82 -53.97 -28.12
C PRO A 8 16.62 -52.76 -29.04
N LYS A 9 15.91 -52.98 -30.15
CA LYS A 9 15.53 -51.94 -31.10
C LYS A 9 14.58 -50.99 -30.37
N ASP A 10 15.04 -49.78 -30.05
CA ASP A 10 14.23 -48.75 -29.38
C ASP A 10 12.94 -48.49 -30.17
N ILE A 11 11.82 -48.99 -29.66
CA ILE A 11 10.50 -48.69 -30.18
C ILE A 11 10.16 -47.31 -29.64
N ALA A 12 10.47 -46.27 -30.42
CA ALA A 12 10.10 -44.90 -30.09
C ALA A 12 8.59 -44.86 -29.73
N PRO A 13 8.21 -44.31 -28.56
CA PRO A 13 6.82 -44.31 -28.14
C PRO A 13 5.98 -43.56 -29.18
N LYS A 14 4.92 -44.18 -29.69
CA LYS A 14 3.93 -43.53 -30.57
C LYS A 14 3.29 -42.38 -29.79
N ILE A 15 3.84 -41.18 -29.92
CA ILE A 15 3.30 -39.96 -29.32
C ILE A 15 1.89 -39.76 -29.88
N HIS A 16 0.90 -39.78 -28.98
CA HIS A 16 -0.52 -39.75 -29.31
C HIS A 16 -0.90 -38.40 -29.95
N THR A 17 -0.79 -38.30 -31.28
CA THR A 17 -0.95 -37.06 -32.07
C THR A 17 -2.30 -36.37 -31.84
N LYS A 18 -3.35 -37.12 -31.50
CA LYS A 18 -4.68 -36.57 -31.14
C LYS A 18 -4.64 -35.68 -29.90
N LYS A 19 -3.95 -36.08 -28.83
CA LYS A 19 -3.87 -35.28 -27.58
C LYS A 19 -3.09 -33.98 -27.80
N ARG A 20 -2.06 -34.00 -28.66
CA ARG A 20 -1.29 -32.82 -29.05
C ARG A 20 -2.15 -31.83 -29.86
N LYS A 21 -2.95 -32.31 -30.80
CA LYS A 21 -3.88 -31.46 -31.59
C LYS A 21 -4.93 -30.78 -30.72
N TRP A 22 -5.51 -31.47 -29.74
CA TRP A 22 -6.48 -30.90 -28.80
C TRP A 22 -5.88 -29.81 -27.91
N ARG A 23 -4.65 -30.02 -27.40
CA ARG A 23 -3.95 -28.99 -26.61
C ARG A 23 -3.70 -27.72 -27.43
N LEU A 24 -3.24 -27.88 -28.67
CA LEU A 24 -3.00 -26.77 -29.58
C LEU A 24 -4.31 -26.03 -29.93
N ALA A 25 -5.41 -26.75 -30.13
CA ALA A 25 -6.72 -26.14 -30.40
C ALA A 25 -7.20 -25.27 -29.23
N ILE A 26 -7.04 -25.75 -27.99
CA ILE A 26 -7.40 -24.99 -26.78
C ILE A 26 -6.56 -23.72 -26.66
N GLU A 27 -5.25 -23.82 -26.90
CA GLU A 27 -4.34 -22.69 -26.85
C GLU A 27 -4.71 -21.61 -27.88
N VAL A 28 -5.01 -22.03 -29.11
CA VAL A 28 -5.48 -21.12 -30.17
C VAL A 28 -6.80 -20.45 -29.79
N ILE A 29 -7.76 -21.19 -29.21
CA ILE A 29 -9.03 -20.61 -28.73
C ILE A 29 -8.78 -19.56 -27.65
N PHE A 30 -7.88 -19.81 -26.70
CA PHE A 30 -7.53 -18.83 -25.67
C PHE A 30 -6.96 -17.55 -26.27
N ILE A 31 -6.03 -17.66 -27.22
CA ILE A 31 -5.43 -16.51 -27.90
C ILE A 31 -6.50 -15.71 -28.65
N VAL A 32 -7.44 -16.40 -29.33
CA VAL A 32 -8.54 -15.76 -30.04
C VAL A 32 -9.48 -15.04 -29.08
N VAL A 33 -9.84 -15.64 -27.94
CA VAL A 33 -10.70 -15.01 -26.92
C VAL A 33 -10.04 -13.77 -26.34
N ILE A 34 -8.74 -13.84 -26.01
CA ILE A 34 -7.98 -12.68 -25.50
C ILE A 34 -7.91 -11.58 -26.55
N SER A 35 -7.66 -11.94 -27.82
CA SER A 35 -7.54 -10.97 -28.91
C SER A 35 -8.88 -10.27 -29.19
N ILE A 36 -9.99 -11.02 -29.22
CA ILE A 36 -11.34 -10.47 -29.40
C ILE A 36 -11.72 -9.60 -28.19
N GLY A 37 -11.45 -10.05 -26.97
CA GLY A 37 -11.72 -9.26 -25.76
C GLY A 37 -10.91 -7.96 -25.72
N SER A 38 -9.64 -8.02 -26.10
CA SER A 38 -8.78 -6.84 -26.22
C SER A 38 -9.28 -5.89 -27.31
N LEU A 39 -9.66 -6.40 -28.48
CA LEU A 39 -10.19 -5.58 -29.57
C LEU A 39 -11.54 -4.96 -29.20
N PHE A 40 -12.41 -5.70 -28.53
CA PHE A 40 -13.70 -5.20 -28.03
C PHE A 40 -13.50 -4.12 -26.96
N THR A 41 -12.50 -4.28 -26.09
CA THR A 41 -12.12 -3.25 -25.13
C THR A 41 -11.63 -2.00 -25.85
N LEU A 42 -10.70 -2.14 -26.81
CA LEU A 42 -10.21 -0.99 -27.59
C LEU A 42 -11.33 -0.27 -28.35
N LEU A 43 -12.28 -1.00 -28.95
CA LEU A 43 -13.40 -0.42 -29.68
C LEU A 43 -14.47 0.21 -28.78
N ARG A 44 -14.73 -0.35 -27.59
CA ARG A 44 -15.70 0.21 -26.63
C ARG A 44 -15.14 1.45 -25.93
N PHE A 45 -13.83 1.55 -25.86
CA PHE A 45 -13.13 2.61 -25.15
C PHE A 45 -12.31 3.48 -26.11
N ASN A 46 -12.98 4.13 -27.06
CA ASN A 46 -12.36 5.15 -27.93
C ASN A 46 -11.84 6.38 -27.15
N ASP A 47 -12.15 6.50 -25.85
CA ASP A 47 -11.73 7.61 -24.98
C ASP A 47 -10.61 7.22 -23.99
N ILE A 48 -10.01 6.02 -24.08
CA ILE A 48 -8.84 5.68 -23.25
C ILE A 48 -7.63 6.47 -23.77
N SER A 49 -7.44 7.63 -23.15
CA SER A 49 -6.23 8.43 -23.28
C SER A 49 -5.08 7.67 -22.63
N ILE A 50 -4.31 6.95 -23.45
CA ILE A 50 -3.10 6.21 -23.02
C ILE A 50 -2.14 7.15 -22.26
N ASP A 51 -2.10 8.43 -22.64
CA ASP A 51 -1.34 9.49 -21.98
C ASP A 51 -1.71 9.64 -20.50
N GLN A 52 -3.00 9.59 -20.16
CA GLN A 52 -3.46 9.66 -18.77
C GLN A 52 -3.08 8.41 -17.97
N THR A 53 -3.03 7.25 -18.63
CA THR A 53 -2.66 5.98 -17.98
C THR A 53 -1.16 5.95 -17.67
N ILE A 54 -0.32 6.43 -18.59
CA ILE A 54 1.13 6.56 -18.37
C ILE A 54 1.43 7.64 -17.33
N GLU A 55 0.69 8.76 -17.32
CA GLU A 55 0.83 9.80 -16.30
C GLU A 55 0.46 9.27 -14.91
N ASN A 56 -0.58 8.45 -14.79
CA ASN A 56 -0.98 7.82 -13.53
C ASN A 56 0.03 6.76 -13.06
N ILE A 57 0.69 6.04 -13.98
CA ILE A 57 1.79 5.13 -13.66
C ILE A 57 3.06 5.91 -13.25
N GLY A 58 3.35 7.03 -13.91
CA GLY A 58 4.43 7.95 -13.51
C GLY A 58 4.19 8.59 -12.13
N LYS A 59 2.93 8.90 -11.80
CA LYS A 59 2.51 9.39 -10.47
C LYS A 59 2.60 8.28 -9.41
N SER A 60 2.26 7.03 -9.74
CA SER A 60 2.39 5.91 -8.81
C SER A 60 3.85 5.47 -8.58
N LEU A 61 4.74 5.66 -9.57
CA LEU A 61 6.18 5.43 -9.41
C LEU A 61 6.91 6.61 -8.72
N ARG A 62 6.32 7.81 -8.71
CA ARG A 62 6.80 8.98 -7.95
C ARG A 62 6.44 8.95 -6.45
N LEU A 63 5.79 7.89 -5.96
CA LEU A 63 5.49 7.68 -4.53
C LEU A 63 6.73 7.53 -3.62
N GLN A 64 7.96 7.70 -4.12
CA GLN A 64 9.19 7.67 -3.32
C GLN A 64 9.86 9.04 -3.12
N ARG A 65 9.24 10.13 -3.59
CA ARG A 65 9.68 11.49 -3.24
C ARG A 65 8.51 12.45 -3.41
N GLN A 66 7.55 12.42 -2.48
CA GLN A 66 6.72 13.61 -2.31
C GLN A 66 7.63 14.69 -1.71
N PRO A 67 7.88 15.82 -2.41
CA PRO A 67 8.28 17.01 -1.69
C PRO A 67 7.11 17.32 -0.77
N SER A 68 7.39 17.37 0.53
CA SER A 68 6.50 17.92 1.54
C SER A 68 5.76 19.11 0.94
N LEU A 69 4.45 18.97 0.78
CA LEU A 69 3.56 20.12 0.61
C LEU A 69 3.57 20.85 1.95
N VAL A 70 4.69 21.50 2.25
CA VAL A 70 4.70 22.69 3.07
C VAL A 70 3.90 23.68 2.25
N SER A 71 2.58 23.69 2.48
CA SER A 71 1.74 24.80 2.09
C SER A 71 2.30 26.01 2.84
N GLU A 72 3.20 26.73 2.18
CA GLU A 72 3.72 28.00 2.65
C GLU A 72 2.53 28.86 3.07
N GLY A 73 2.36 29.05 4.38
CA GLY A 73 1.33 29.92 4.96
C GLY A 73 0.27 29.26 5.84
N VAL A 74 0.18 27.92 5.91
CA VAL A 74 -0.80 27.27 6.81
C VAL A 74 -0.19 27.02 8.20
N PRO A 75 -0.75 27.59 9.29
CA PRO A 75 -0.23 27.39 10.63
C PRO A 75 -0.26 25.91 11.02
N ILE A 76 0.76 25.46 11.76
CA ILE A 76 0.97 24.05 12.12
C ILE A 76 -0.26 23.47 12.85
N GLU A 77 -0.98 24.27 13.63
CA GLU A 77 -2.23 23.85 14.28
C GLU A 77 -3.29 23.43 13.25
N GLU A 78 -3.39 24.12 12.12
CA GLU A 78 -4.39 23.84 11.10
C GLU A 78 -4.01 22.57 10.32
N GLN A 79 -2.72 22.34 10.08
CA GLN A 79 -2.23 21.07 9.50
C GLN A 79 -2.53 19.89 10.44
N ILE A 80 -2.34 20.07 11.74
CA ILE A 80 -2.72 19.07 12.76
C ILE A 80 -4.22 18.79 12.71
N ARG A 81 -5.05 19.84 12.62
CA ARG A 81 -6.51 19.66 12.50
C ARG A 81 -6.88 18.90 11.23
N GLN A 82 -6.27 19.20 10.09
CA GLN A 82 -6.58 18.52 8.83
C GLN A 82 -6.15 17.04 8.81
N LEU A 83 -5.04 16.71 9.46
CA LEU A 83 -4.47 15.36 9.45
C LEU A 83 -5.03 14.47 10.56
N ILE A 84 -5.27 15.02 11.76
CA ILE A 84 -5.57 14.25 12.96
C ILE A 84 -7.04 14.41 13.39
N ASP A 85 -7.59 15.63 13.35
CA ASP A 85 -8.94 15.88 13.88
C ASP A 85 -10.01 15.14 13.08
N LYS A 86 -10.91 14.46 13.79
CA LYS A 86 -12.02 13.63 13.28
C LYS A 86 -11.62 12.41 12.44
N LYS A 87 -10.39 12.35 11.91
CA LYS A 87 -9.85 11.22 11.15
C LYS A 87 -9.22 10.17 12.05
N VAL A 88 -8.42 10.62 13.01
CA VAL A 88 -7.64 9.75 13.89
C VAL A 88 -8.11 9.90 15.33
N LEU A 89 -8.32 11.14 15.78
CA LEU A 89 -8.76 11.50 17.12
C LEU A 89 -9.69 12.71 17.07
N ASN A 90 -10.57 12.86 18.06
CA ASN A 90 -11.34 14.09 18.25
C ASN A 90 -10.56 15.06 19.14
N ILE A 91 -10.01 16.13 18.57
CA ILE A 91 -9.13 17.05 19.29
C ILE A 91 -9.96 17.99 20.18
N VAL A 92 -9.52 18.17 21.44
CA VAL A 92 -10.06 19.13 22.41
C VAL A 92 -9.18 20.37 22.49
N SER A 93 -7.87 20.17 22.67
CA SER A 93 -6.91 21.26 22.74
C SER A 93 -5.59 20.88 22.08
N ILE A 94 -4.91 21.91 21.58
CA ILE A 94 -3.57 21.86 21.02
C ILE A 94 -2.76 22.89 21.79
N GLU A 95 -1.71 22.44 22.46
CA GLU A 95 -0.79 23.27 23.23
C GLU A 95 0.59 23.19 22.60
N LYS A 96 1.10 24.33 22.15
CA LYS A 96 2.45 24.44 21.62
C LYS A 96 3.42 24.73 22.77
N SER A 97 4.52 23.98 22.81
CA SER A 97 5.61 24.20 23.76
C SER A 97 6.71 25.01 23.08
N ASP A 98 7.31 25.92 23.85
CA ASP A 98 8.49 26.70 23.43
C ASP A 98 9.71 25.81 23.15
N LYS A 99 9.66 24.55 23.59
CA LYS A 99 10.72 23.54 23.41
C LYS A 99 10.56 22.70 22.13
N GLY A 100 9.78 23.15 21.14
CA GLY A 100 9.67 22.48 19.84
C GLY A 100 8.84 21.19 19.85
N PHE A 101 7.80 21.12 20.69
CA PHE A 101 6.85 20.01 20.66
C PHE A 101 5.41 20.51 20.82
N ILE A 102 4.47 19.71 20.33
CA ILE A 102 3.04 20.03 20.35
C ILE A 102 2.30 18.96 21.12
N THR A 103 1.54 19.37 22.13
CA THR A 103 0.70 18.47 22.92
C THR A 103 -0.73 18.59 22.43
N ILE A 104 -1.34 17.45 22.12
CA ILE A 104 -2.74 17.33 21.69
C ILE A 104 -3.48 16.54 22.75
N TRP A 105 -4.63 17.07 23.18
CA TRP A 105 -5.55 16.36 24.04
C TRP A 105 -6.79 15.93 23.26
N SER A 106 -7.11 14.63 23.32
CA SER A 106 -8.30 14.06 22.69
C SER A 106 -9.50 14.07 23.65
N LYS A 107 -10.72 14.10 23.10
CA LYS A 107 -11.98 13.89 23.85
C LYS A 107 -11.98 12.56 24.62
N GLU A 108 -11.26 11.58 24.10
CA GLU A 108 -11.12 10.24 24.69
C GLU A 108 -10.08 10.21 25.84
N ARG A 109 -9.64 11.37 26.34
CA ARG A 109 -8.62 11.52 27.39
C ARG A 109 -7.24 10.95 27.00
N ILE A 110 -6.96 10.88 25.71
CA ILE A 110 -5.66 10.47 25.18
C ILE A 110 -4.78 11.72 25.06
N LYS A 111 -3.59 11.66 25.65
CA LYS A 111 -2.55 12.67 25.46
C LYS A 111 -1.64 12.25 24.31
N VAL A 112 -1.44 13.12 23.33
CA VAL A 112 -0.50 12.88 22.23
C VAL A 112 0.54 13.99 22.25
N ILE A 113 1.81 13.65 22.18
CA ILE A 113 2.91 14.62 22.12
C ILE A 113 3.63 14.42 20.80
N LEU A 114 3.52 15.40 19.92
CA LEU A 114 4.15 15.43 18.61
C LEU A 114 5.48 16.19 18.67
N SER A 115 6.49 15.68 17.99
CA SER A 115 7.75 16.39 17.79
C SER A 115 7.60 17.37 16.63
N SER A 116 8.08 18.61 16.78
CA SER A 116 8.13 19.57 15.67
C SER A 116 9.27 19.27 14.70
N ASP A 117 10.28 18.49 15.12
CA ASP A 117 11.46 18.16 14.31
C ASP A 117 11.22 17.00 13.32
N SER A 118 10.07 16.32 13.44
CA SER A 118 9.72 15.15 12.64
C SER A 118 8.51 15.44 11.75
N ASP A 119 8.41 14.71 10.64
CA ASP A 119 7.30 14.86 9.69
C ASP A 119 5.95 14.58 10.37
N LEU A 120 5.05 15.57 10.30
CA LEU A 120 3.74 15.52 10.92
C LEU A 120 2.84 14.44 10.29
N GLU A 121 2.94 14.22 8.99
CA GLU A 121 2.12 13.23 8.28
C GLU A 121 2.51 11.81 8.68
N VAL A 122 3.82 11.56 8.81
CA VAL A 122 4.37 10.29 9.31
C VAL A 122 3.93 10.05 10.76
N GLN A 123 3.97 11.08 11.61
CA GLN A 123 3.52 10.98 13.00
C GLN A 123 2.01 10.70 13.08
N ALA A 124 1.19 11.40 12.28
CA ALA A 124 -0.26 11.19 12.22
C ALA A 124 -0.63 9.77 11.76
N LYS A 125 0.07 9.25 10.74
CA LYS A 125 -0.14 7.88 10.24
C LYS A 125 0.26 6.83 11.28
N THR A 126 1.40 7.04 11.93
CA THR A 126 1.86 6.18 13.04
C THR A 126 0.87 6.18 14.19
N LEU A 127 0.35 7.35 14.56
CA LEU A 127 -0.67 7.50 15.60
C LEU A 127 -1.93 6.71 15.25
N GLN A 128 -2.43 6.82 14.01
CA GLN A 128 -3.58 6.05 13.54
C GLN A 128 -3.33 4.54 13.67
N ASN A 129 -2.16 4.06 13.26
CA ASN A 129 -1.81 2.65 13.35
C ASN A 129 -1.78 2.16 14.81
N VAL A 130 -1.19 2.95 15.71
CA VAL A 130 -1.08 2.62 17.14
C VAL A 130 -2.46 2.52 17.78
N LEU A 131 -3.33 3.50 17.53
CA LEU A 131 -4.69 3.52 18.07
C LEU A 131 -5.53 2.38 17.49
N SER A 132 -5.41 2.11 16.19
CA SER A 132 -6.10 1.00 15.53
C SER A 132 -5.67 -0.34 16.13
N LYS A 133 -4.35 -0.54 16.32
CA LYS A 133 -3.82 -1.75 16.96
C LYS A 133 -4.29 -1.90 18.39
N ALA A 134 -4.25 -0.83 19.19
CA ALA A 134 -4.74 -0.86 20.57
C ALA A 134 -6.23 -1.21 20.65
N LYS A 135 -7.05 -0.67 19.75
CA LYS A 135 -8.47 -0.99 19.63
C LYS A 135 -8.72 -2.47 19.30
N ILE A 136 -7.94 -3.03 18.38
CA ILE A 136 -8.01 -4.47 18.02
C ILE A 136 -7.63 -5.34 19.23
N GLU A 137 -6.61 -4.94 19.99
CA GLU A 137 -6.15 -5.65 21.18
C GLU A 137 -7.03 -5.41 22.42
N GLY A 138 -8.08 -4.58 22.33
CA GLY A 138 -8.94 -4.23 23.45
C GLY A 138 -8.24 -3.40 24.54
N LYS A 139 -7.14 -2.72 24.22
CA LYS A 139 -6.38 -1.89 25.15
C LYS A 139 -6.73 -0.41 24.97
N SER A 140 -6.91 0.30 26.07
CA SER A 140 -7.12 1.76 26.05
C SER A 140 -5.78 2.48 26.13
N VAL A 141 -5.46 3.30 25.13
CA VAL A 141 -4.25 4.14 25.13
C VAL A 141 -4.49 5.39 25.98
N SER A 142 -3.48 5.77 26.76
CA SER A 142 -3.49 6.99 27.60
C SER A 142 -2.53 8.06 27.09
N LEU A 143 -1.37 7.64 26.57
CA LEU A 143 -0.32 8.53 26.09
C LEU A 143 0.34 7.94 24.84
N VAL A 144 0.59 8.80 23.85
CA VAL A 144 1.48 8.53 22.73
C VAL A 144 2.49 9.68 22.63
N ASP A 145 3.79 9.38 22.74
CA ASP A 145 4.86 10.38 22.74
C ASP A 145 5.86 10.11 21.61
N PHE A 146 5.95 11.07 20.68
CA PHE A 146 6.79 11.06 19.49
C PHE A 146 8.10 11.84 19.65
N ARG A 147 8.40 12.37 20.84
CA ARG A 147 9.63 13.16 21.07
C ARG A 147 10.91 12.33 21.06
N PHE A 148 10.78 11.01 21.18
CA PHE A 148 11.91 10.09 21.23
C PHE A 148 12.05 9.34 19.92
N GLU A 149 13.26 8.91 19.59
CA GLU A 149 13.54 8.08 18.40
C GLU A 149 12.67 6.81 18.37
N LYS A 150 12.39 6.23 19.53
CA LYS A 150 11.43 5.13 19.69
C LYS A 150 10.11 5.67 20.22
N LEU A 151 9.02 5.32 19.54
CA LEU A 151 7.66 5.66 19.97
C LEU A 151 7.38 5.13 21.38
N VAL A 152 6.92 6.01 22.27
CA VAL A 152 6.50 5.63 23.62
C VAL A 152 4.98 5.63 23.69
N VAL A 153 4.39 4.48 24.04
CA VAL A 153 2.94 4.31 24.20
C VAL A 153 2.65 3.85 25.63
N ARG A 154 1.72 4.51 26.31
CA ARG A 154 1.23 4.09 27.63
C ARG A 154 -0.23 3.70 27.53
N TYR A 155 -0.56 2.52 28.04
CA TYR A 155 -1.93 2.05 28.16
C TYR A 155 -2.50 2.38 29.54
N ASN A 156 -3.81 2.60 29.62
CA ASN A 156 -4.51 2.59 30.90
C ASN A 156 -4.41 1.19 31.52
N ARG A 157 -4.23 1.15 32.84
CA ARG A 157 -4.33 -0.09 33.63
C ARG A 157 -5.79 -0.52 33.75
#